data_AF-A0A1G8NKJ9-F1
#
_entry.id   AF-A0A1G8NKJ9-F1
#
_cell.length_a   1.000
_cell.length_b   1.000
_cell.length_c   1.000
_cell.angle_alpha   90.00
_cell.angle_beta   90.00
_cell.angle_gamma   90.00
#
_symmetry.space_group_name_H-M   'P 1'
#
loop_
_entity.id
_entity.type
_entity.pdbx_description
1 polymer ?
#
loop_
_entity_poly.entity_id
_entity_poly.type
_entity_poly.pdbx_seq_one_letter_code
_entity_poly.pdbx_strand_id
1 'polypeptide(L)'
;MQTTVELKFRISDSEAMCKLLEQKTGVAGAWYSHSDSYFEGPKNGRLFLRRSYKRGDLVYVTEAVAGDVRFSHCWVYPIVDTKVMSALLKAAFAVRAELSKSRLSFCSKDLRVHVDTVPGNESFLKLEAEVSETDDLADVLESLYSWADSLGILRSDEARETYLDLVLRQEGLLRILRQQIAAVKEVMKADTSLPAEQLMRRVKKARKLAAASLGISDQLDSEFERLCRQAVSNDRY
;
A
#
# COMPACT_ATOMS: atom_id res chain seq x y z
N MET A 1 3.42 -3.04 25.01
CA MET A 1 4.13 -2.29 23.96
C MET A 1 5.17 -3.22 23.41
N GLN A 2 5.28 -3.32 22.09
CA GLN A 2 6.30 -4.14 21.43
C GLN A 2 7.23 -3.22 20.66
N THR A 3 8.53 -3.48 20.73
CA THR A 3 9.53 -2.80 19.89
C THR A 3 9.90 -3.73 18.76
N THR A 4 9.85 -3.25 17.52
CA THR A 4 10.13 -4.09 16.35
C THR A 4 11.05 -3.40 15.37
N VAL A 5 12.01 -4.15 14.83
CA VAL A 5 12.76 -3.76 13.63
C VAL A 5 12.12 -4.47 12.46
N GLU A 6 11.87 -3.73 11.38
CA GLU A 6 11.18 -4.23 10.21
C GLU A 6 11.91 -3.80 8.94
N LEU A 7 12.10 -4.76 8.02
CA LEU A 7 12.44 -4.49 6.64
C LEU A 7 11.27 -4.85 5.73
N LYS A 8 11.01 -4.01 4.74
CA LYS A 8 9.99 -4.24 3.72
C LYS A 8 10.62 -4.14 2.35
N PHE A 9 10.35 -5.10 1.47
CA PHE A 9 10.89 -5.16 0.12
C PHE A 9 9.76 -5.29 -0.89
N ARG A 10 9.87 -4.65 -2.05
CA ARG A 10 8.98 -4.94 -3.18
C ARG A 10 9.35 -6.30 -3.77
N ILE A 11 8.34 -7.08 -4.15
CA ILE A 11 8.54 -8.37 -4.81
C ILE A 11 7.67 -8.46 -6.06
N SER A 12 8.20 -9.07 -7.11
CA SER A 12 7.50 -9.22 -8.40
C SER A 12 6.64 -10.48 -8.48
N ASP A 13 6.99 -11.53 -7.73
CA ASP A 13 6.27 -12.81 -7.73
C ASP A 13 6.01 -13.26 -6.29
N SER A 14 4.83 -12.92 -5.78
CA SER A 14 4.40 -13.32 -4.44
C SER A 14 4.19 -14.82 -4.30
N GLU A 15 3.80 -15.53 -5.37
CA GLU A 15 3.51 -16.96 -5.30
C GLU A 15 4.80 -17.76 -5.17
N ALA A 16 5.80 -17.44 -5.98
CA ALA A 16 7.13 -18.03 -5.87
C ALA A 16 7.76 -17.75 -4.50
N MET A 17 7.63 -16.52 -3.99
CA MET A 17 8.13 -16.17 -2.66
C MET A 17 7.45 -16.98 -1.56
N CYS A 18 6.12 -17.17 -1.63
CA CYS A 18 5.41 -17.99 -0.65
C CYS A 18 5.89 -19.45 -0.66
N LYS A 19 6.07 -20.06 -1.84
CA LYS A 19 6.61 -21.43 -1.96
C LYS A 19 8.01 -21.55 -1.36
N LEU A 20 8.87 -20.56 -1.61
CA LEU A 20 10.21 -20.51 -1.02
C LEU A 20 10.16 -20.41 0.50
N LEU A 21 9.27 -19.56 1.04
CA LEU A 21 9.09 -19.40 2.48
C LEU A 21 8.55 -20.67 3.13
N GLU A 22 7.59 -21.36 2.53
CA GLU A 22 7.09 -22.66 3.01
C GLU A 22 8.21 -23.70 3.09
N GLN A 23 9.05 -23.78 2.06
CA GLN A 23 10.21 -24.68 2.03
C GLN A 23 11.24 -24.32 3.10
N LYS A 24 11.53 -23.03 3.28
CA LYS A 24 12.57 -22.54 4.20
C LYS A 24 12.16 -22.57 5.66
N THR A 25 10.87 -22.33 5.94
CA THR A 25 10.32 -22.32 7.30
C THR A 25 9.75 -23.68 7.72
N GLY A 26 9.45 -24.56 6.77
CA GLY A 26 8.82 -25.86 7.03
C GLY A 26 7.36 -25.75 7.47
N VAL A 27 6.74 -24.55 7.40
CA VAL A 27 5.36 -24.31 7.80
C VAL A 27 4.57 -23.64 6.67
N ALA A 28 3.31 -24.03 6.52
CA ALA A 28 2.39 -23.37 5.60
C ALA A 28 2.08 -21.95 6.08
N GLY A 29 1.95 -21.02 5.13
CA GLY A 29 1.61 -19.63 5.44
C GLY A 29 0.18 -19.49 5.97
N ALA A 30 0.00 -18.75 7.06
CA ALA A 30 -1.33 -18.40 7.57
C ALA A 30 -1.89 -17.22 6.78
N TRP A 31 -3.02 -17.42 6.09
CA TRP A 31 -3.65 -16.39 5.27
C TRP A 31 -4.59 -15.50 6.07
N TYR A 32 -4.54 -14.20 5.79
CA TYR A 32 -5.41 -13.18 6.35
C TYR A 32 -5.86 -12.20 5.26
N SER A 33 -7.11 -11.75 5.37
CA SER A 33 -7.60 -10.56 4.68
C SER A 33 -7.76 -9.44 5.72
N HIS A 34 -7.03 -8.35 5.51
CA HIS A 34 -6.99 -7.21 6.41
C HIS A 34 -7.61 -5.98 5.74
N SER A 35 -8.46 -5.28 6.49
CA SER A 35 -8.93 -3.94 6.18
C SER A 35 -8.52 -2.98 7.28
N ASP A 36 -7.59 -2.09 6.98
CA ASP A 36 -7.03 -1.10 7.88
C ASP A 36 -7.70 0.26 7.61
N SER A 37 -8.32 0.86 8.64
CA SER A 37 -8.81 2.24 8.60
C SER A 37 -7.88 3.12 9.42
N TYR A 38 -7.19 4.06 8.76
CA TYR A 38 -6.26 5.01 9.38
C TYR A 38 -6.99 6.27 9.80
N PHE A 39 -6.70 6.78 11.00
CA PHE A 39 -7.36 7.95 11.57
C PHE A 39 -6.39 9.12 11.72
N GLU A 40 -6.90 10.34 11.51
CA GLU A 40 -6.19 11.57 11.86
C GLU A 40 -6.13 11.77 13.39
N GLY A 41 -5.20 12.61 13.85
CA GLY A 41 -5.17 13.09 15.24
C GLY A 41 -3.89 12.75 16.03
N PRO A 42 -3.29 11.56 15.92
CA PRO A 42 -2.05 11.29 16.63
C PRO A 42 -0.92 12.22 16.17
N LYS A 43 -0.25 12.88 17.12
CA LYS A 43 0.84 13.82 16.80
C LYS A 43 2.10 13.11 16.32
N ASN A 44 2.42 11.96 16.91
CA ASN A 44 3.69 11.26 16.73
C ASN A 44 3.49 9.79 16.36
N GLY A 45 2.70 9.49 15.34
CA GLY A 45 2.48 8.10 14.92
C GLY A 45 1.25 7.92 14.05
N ARG A 46 0.84 6.66 13.92
CA ARG A 46 -0.35 6.25 13.15
C ARG A 46 -1.26 5.45 14.05
N LEU A 47 -2.52 5.86 14.15
CA LEU A 47 -3.60 5.11 14.77
C LEU A 47 -4.46 4.51 13.66
N PHE A 48 -4.66 3.19 13.70
CA PHE A 48 -5.52 2.51 12.75
C PHE A 48 -6.26 1.34 13.39
N LEU A 49 -7.47 1.11 12.90
CA LEU A 49 -8.23 -0.09 13.21
C LEU A 49 -7.98 -1.11 12.10
N ARG A 50 -7.27 -2.19 12.42
CA ARG A 50 -7.14 -3.36 11.55
C ARG A 50 -8.31 -4.28 11.77
N ARG A 51 -8.99 -4.68 10.71
CA ARG A 51 -10.08 -5.65 10.74
C ARG A 51 -9.69 -6.87 9.94
N SER A 52 -9.84 -8.03 10.54
CA SER A 52 -9.89 -9.34 9.89
C SER A 52 -11.28 -9.93 10.09
N TYR A 53 -11.58 -11.07 9.46
CA TYR A 53 -12.91 -11.67 9.43
C TYR A 53 -13.77 -11.49 10.71
N LYS A 54 -13.39 -12.10 11.84
CA LYS A 54 -14.14 -12.05 13.12
C LYS A 54 -13.39 -11.36 14.26
N ARG A 55 -12.26 -10.71 13.95
CA ARG A 55 -11.37 -10.09 14.94
C ARG A 55 -10.76 -8.84 14.35
N GLY A 56 -10.44 -7.88 15.18
CA GLY A 56 -9.62 -6.76 14.76
C GLY A 56 -8.65 -6.37 15.84
N ASP A 57 -7.79 -5.43 15.50
CA ASP A 57 -6.83 -4.85 16.40
C ASP A 57 -6.90 -3.33 16.25
N LEU A 58 -7.01 -2.63 17.38
CA LEU A 58 -6.70 -1.22 17.42
C LEU A 58 -5.19 -1.08 17.59
N VAL A 59 -4.55 -0.47 16.61
CA VAL A 59 -3.09 -0.37 16.55
C VAL A 59 -2.67 1.08 16.59
N TYR A 60 -1.79 1.42 17.53
CA TYR A 60 -1.03 2.65 17.52
C TYR A 60 0.44 2.33 17.31
N VAL A 61 1.06 2.96 16.32
CA VAL A 61 2.47 2.76 16.00
C VAL A 61 3.22 4.08 15.89
N THR A 62 4.40 4.14 16.48
CA THR A 62 5.33 5.26 16.35
C THR A 62 6.65 4.75 15.77
N GLU A 63 7.30 5.55 14.94
CA GLU A 63 8.62 5.23 14.37
C GLU A 63 9.72 5.95 15.15
N ALA A 64 10.87 5.29 15.29
CA ALA A 64 12.07 5.83 15.91
C ALA A 64 13.31 5.36 15.13
N VAL A 65 14.43 6.04 15.38
CA VAL A 65 15.72 5.78 14.73
C VAL A 65 16.82 5.81 15.77
N ALA A 66 17.72 4.81 15.73
CA ALA A 66 18.95 4.77 16.50
C ALA A 66 20.11 4.41 15.57
N GLY A 67 21.04 5.34 15.35
CA GLY A 67 22.03 5.21 14.28
C GLY A 67 21.35 5.09 12.91
N ASP A 68 21.65 4.02 12.19
CA ASP A 68 21.01 3.69 10.90
C ASP A 68 19.80 2.75 11.03
N VAL A 69 19.50 2.28 12.25
CA VAL A 69 18.41 1.31 12.48
C VAL A 69 17.09 2.04 12.70
N ARG A 70 16.09 1.69 11.88
CA ARG A 70 14.70 2.12 12.07
C ARG A 70 13.94 1.05 12.82
N PHE A 71 13.19 1.47 13.82
CA PHE A 71 12.34 0.58 14.60
C PHE A 71 11.01 1.25 14.93
N SER A 72 10.04 0.44 15.34
CA SER A 72 8.70 0.89 15.70
C SER A 72 8.36 0.50 17.12
N HIS A 73 7.63 1.37 17.81
CA HIS A 73 6.90 1.00 19.03
C HIS A 73 5.43 0.79 18.68
N CYS A 74 4.93 -0.41 18.97
CA CYS A 74 3.59 -0.85 18.65
C CYS A 74 2.78 -1.10 19.92
N TRP A 75 1.59 -0.51 19.97
CA TRP A 75 0.53 -0.86 20.90
C TRP A 75 -0.58 -1.51 20.11
N VAL A 76 -0.87 -2.76 20.42
CA VAL A 76 -1.89 -3.57 19.77
C VAL A 76 -2.91 -3.96 20.83
N TYR A 77 -4.16 -3.57 20.63
CA TYR A 77 -5.26 -3.96 21.51
C TYR A 77 -6.30 -4.75 20.72
N PRO A 78 -6.56 -6.03 21.07
CA PRO A 78 -7.50 -6.85 20.35
C PRO A 78 -8.93 -6.35 20.54
N ILE A 79 -9.68 -6.31 19.44
CA ILE A 79 -11.06 -5.87 19.35
C ILE A 79 -11.93 -7.04 18.93
N VAL A 80 -12.93 -7.35 19.77
CA VAL A 80 -13.93 -8.39 19.50
C VAL A 80 -15.00 -7.85 18.55
N ASP A 81 -15.62 -6.73 18.87
CA ASP A 81 -16.64 -6.09 18.02
C ASP A 81 -16.03 -4.96 17.18
N THR A 82 -15.50 -5.34 16.02
CA THR A 82 -14.88 -4.41 15.08
C THR A 82 -15.88 -3.45 14.44
N LYS A 83 -17.16 -3.80 14.39
CA LYS A 83 -18.20 -2.96 13.78
C LYS A 83 -18.51 -1.78 14.69
N VAL A 84 -18.77 -2.03 15.97
CA VAL A 84 -19.01 -0.98 16.97
C VAL A 84 -17.79 -0.10 17.13
N MET A 85 -16.59 -0.69 17.26
CA MET A 85 -15.35 0.08 17.37
C MET A 85 -15.11 0.95 16.13
N SER A 86 -15.34 0.41 14.92
CA SER A 86 -15.21 1.20 13.70
C SER A 86 -16.19 2.37 13.65
N ALA A 87 -17.44 2.18 14.05
CA ALA A 87 -18.43 3.24 14.06
C ALA A 87 -18.05 4.35 15.06
N LEU A 88 -17.61 3.97 16.26
CA LEU A 88 -17.16 4.90 17.30
C LEU A 88 -15.96 5.73 16.83
N LEU A 89 -14.92 5.08 16.31
CA LEU A 89 -13.73 5.79 15.84
C LEU A 89 -14.01 6.72 14.66
N LYS A 90 -14.87 6.31 13.72
CA LYS A 90 -15.27 7.17 12.59
C LYS A 90 -16.16 8.34 13.02
N ALA A 91 -16.87 8.24 14.13
CA ALA A 91 -17.61 9.36 14.70
C ALA A 91 -16.70 10.33 15.47
N ALA A 92 -15.63 9.83 16.09
CA ALA A 92 -14.72 10.63 16.90
C ALA A 92 -13.56 11.26 16.09
N PHE A 93 -13.11 10.60 15.02
CA PHE A 93 -11.93 10.98 14.25
C PHE A 93 -12.22 11.00 12.75
N ALA A 94 -11.60 11.95 12.05
CA ALA A 94 -11.57 11.92 10.59
C ALA A 94 -10.79 10.70 10.10
N VAL A 95 -11.33 10.01 9.10
CA VAL A 95 -10.63 8.91 8.43
C VAL A 95 -9.62 9.51 7.45
N ARG A 96 -8.35 9.14 7.62
CA ARG A 96 -7.25 9.58 6.77
C ARG A 96 -7.14 8.76 5.50
N ALA A 97 -7.27 7.45 5.61
CA ALA A 97 -7.20 6.50 4.50
C ALA A 97 -7.81 5.15 4.89
N GLU A 98 -8.24 4.38 3.89
CA GLU A 98 -8.62 2.97 4.07
C GLU A 98 -7.78 2.08 3.14
N LEU A 99 -7.27 0.99 3.68
CA LEU A 99 -6.46 0.01 2.94
C LEU A 99 -7.04 -1.38 3.13
N SER A 100 -7.24 -2.11 2.04
CA SER A 100 -7.47 -3.55 2.09
C SER A 100 -6.23 -4.27 1.59
N LYS A 101 -5.83 -5.38 2.20
CA LYS A 101 -4.71 -6.20 1.74
C LYS A 101 -4.89 -7.66 2.11
N SER A 102 -4.34 -8.56 1.30
CA SER A 102 -4.13 -9.95 1.71
C SER A 102 -2.74 -10.10 2.30
N ARG A 103 -2.61 -11.00 3.28
CA ARG A 103 -1.36 -11.30 3.96
C ARG A 103 -1.22 -12.81 4.12
N LEU A 104 -0.07 -13.35 3.74
CA LEU A 104 0.40 -14.65 4.21
C LEU A 104 1.46 -14.42 5.29
N SER A 105 1.32 -15.08 6.44
CA SER A 105 2.26 -14.95 7.55
C SER A 105 2.94 -16.27 7.86
N PHE A 106 4.26 -16.21 8.00
CA PHE A 106 5.12 -17.31 8.39
C PHE A 106 5.82 -16.89 9.68
N CYS A 107 5.67 -17.66 10.74
CA CYS A 107 6.25 -17.33 12.04
C CYS A 107 7.30 -18.38 12.41
N SER A 108 8.51 -17.92 12.72
CA SER A 108 9.43 -18.63 13.61
C SER A 108 9.47 -17.91 14.96
N LYS A 109 10.24 -18.42 15.93
CA LYS A 109 10.22 -17.91 17.31
C LYS A 109 10.54 -16.41 17.39
N ASP A 110 11.51 -15.94 16.62
CA ASP A 110 12.05 -14.59 16.73
C ASP A 110 11.90 -13.75 15.43
N LEU A 111 11.36 -14.36 14.37
CA LEU A 111 11.13 -13.71 13.08
C LEU A 111 9.69 -13.94 12.60
N ARG A 112 9.02 -12.84 12.27
CA ARG A 112 7.76 -12.84 11.54
C ARG A 112 8.02 -12.43 10.12
N VAL A 113 7.63 -13.29 9.19
CA VAL A 113 7.72 -13.02 7.76
C VAL A 113 6.31 -12.86 7.21
N HIS A 114 6.06 -11.79 6.45
CA HIS A 114 4.79 -11.56 5.80
C HIS A 114 4.97 -11.33 4.31
N VAL A 115 4.09 -11.94 3.52
CA VAL A 115 3.89 -11.59 2.12
C VAL A 115 2.56 -10.86 2.01
N ASP A 116 2.63 -9.55 1.76
CA ASP A 116 1.46 -8.67 1.65
C ASP A 116 1.19 -8.35 0.18
N THR A 117 -0.05 -8.49 -0.25
CA THR A 117 -0.51 -7.99 -1.56
C THR A 117 -1.53 -6.89 -1.34
N VAL A 118 -1.26 -5.71 -1.92
CA VAL A 118 -2.12 -4.52 -1.83
C VAL A 118 -2.79 -4.23 -3.18
N PRO A 119 -3.89 -3.44 -3.19
CA PRO A 119 -4.55 -3.00 -4.42
C PRO A 119 -3.58 -2.34 -5.39
N GLY A 120 -3.76 -2.63 -6.69
CA GLY A 120 -2.81 -2.26 -7.74
C GLY A 120 -1.75 -3.33 -8.04
N ASN A 121 -1.91 -4.55 -7.50
CA ASN A 121 -1.01 -5.70 -7.68
C ASN A 121 0.43 -5.45 -7.22
N GLU A 122 0.63 -4.53 -6.28
CA GLU A 122 1.92 -4.38 -5.60
C GLU A 122 2.02 -5.44 -4.49
N SER A 123 3.12 -6.19 -4.48
CA SER A 123 3.40 -7.19 -3.45
C SER A 123 4.66 -6.84 -2.68
N PHE A 124 4.65 -7.14 -1.40
CA PHE A 124 5.74 -6.83 -0.48
C PHE A 124 6.10 -8.02 0.39
N LEU A 125 7.40 -8.28 0.52
CA LEU A 125 7.95 -9.11 1.58
C LEU A 125 8.24 -8.23 2.79
N LYS A 126 7.81 -8.65 3.98
CA LYS A 126 8.16 -8.01 5.24
C LYS A 126 8.87 -8.99 6.15
N LEU A 127 9.99 -8.56 6.71
CA LEU A 127 10.75 -9.28 7.73
C LEU A 127 10.69 -8.44 9.01
N GLU A 128 10.11 -8.99 10.08
CA GLU A 128 9.87 -8.28 11.33
C GLU A 128 10.44 -9.08 12.51
N ALA A 129 11.36 -8.47 13.25
CA ALA A 129 11.91 -9.02 14.49
C ALA A 129 11.39 -8.21 15.68
N GLU A 130 10.98 -8.91 16.74
CA GLU A 130 10.71 -8.29 18.04
C GLU A 130 12.03 -8.06 18.77
N VAL A 131 12.18 -6.89 19.38
CA VAL A 131 13.41 -6.44 20.05
C VAL A 131 13.18 -6.41 21.55
N SER A 132 14.02 -7.12 22.28
CA SER A 132 14.11 -7.07 23.74
C SER A 132 15.05 -5.95 24.21
N GLU A 133 15.01 -5.61 25.50
CA GLU A 133 15.87 -4.55 26.06
C GLU A 133 17.37 -4.87 26.01
N THR A 134 17.72 -6.15 25.85
CA THR A 134 19.12 -6.63 25.80
C THR A 134 19.66 -6.77 24.39
N ASP A 135 18.81 -6.65 23.37
CA ASP A 135 19.22 -6.84 21.98
C ASP A 135 19.99 -5.63 21.45
N ASP A 136 21.03 -5.90 20.67
CA ASP A 136 21.67 -4.88 19.86
C ASP A 136 20.87 -4.67 18.55
N LEU A 137 20.43 -3.44 18.33
CA LEU A 137 19.59 -3.09 17.17
C LEU A 137 20.30 -3.32 15.82
N ALA A 138 21.62 -3.13 15.76
CA ALA A 138 22.37 -3.33 14.53
C ALA A 138 22.49 -4.83 14.21
N ASP A 139 22.70 -5.66 15.22
CA ASP A 139 22.72 -7.12 15.06
C ASP A 139 21.35 -7.66 14.60
N VAL A 140 20.25 -7.14 15.17
CA VAL A 140 18.90 -7.49 14.73
C VAL A 140 18.68 -7.08 13.27
N LEU A 141 19.09 -5.87 12.88
CA LEU A 141 18.96 -5.39 11.52
C LEU A 141 19.76 -6.25 10.53
N GLU A 142 21.01 -6.60 10.87
CA GLU A 142 21.85 -7.43 10.00
C GLU A 142 21.31 -8.86 9.89
N SER A 143 20.71 -9.40 10.95
CA SER A 143 19.99 -10.69 10.90
C SER A 143 18.81 -10.65 9.91
N LEU A 144 18.07 -9.55 9.86
CA LEU A 144 16.99 -9.36 8.88
C LEU A 144 17.52 -9.27 7.45
N TYR A 145 18.64 -8.57 7.22
CA TYR A 145 19.27 -8.52 5.90
C TYR A 145 19.80 -9.89 5.47
N SER A 146 20.44 -10.65 6.37
CA SER A 146 20.86 -12.02 6.10
C SER A 146 19.68 -12.92 5.69
N TRP A 147 18.51 -12.71 6.33
CA TRP A 147 17.27 -13.36 5.90
C TRP A 147 16.83 -12.93 4.50
N ALA A 148 16.85 -11.64 4.18
CA ALA A 148 16.52 -11.14 2.84
C ALA A 148 17.46 -11.73 1.77
N ASP A 149 18.77 -11.73 2.03
CA ASP A 149 19.79 -12.28 1.14
C ASP A 149 19.56 -13.78 0.91
N SER A 150 19.20 -14.54 1.96
CA SER A 150 18.87 -15.96 1.85
C SER A 150 17.58 -16.26 1.07
N LEU A 151 16.75 -15.24 0.83
CA LEU A 151 15.55 -15.28 -0.01
C LEU A 151 15.80 -14.73 -1.42
N GLY A 152 17.04 -14.32 -1.74
CA GLY A 152 17.41 -13.73 -3.02
C GLY A 152 16.87 -12.31 -3.24
N ILE A 153 16.57 -11.59 -2.16
CA ILE A 153 16.06 -10.21 -2.21
C ILE A 153 17.21 -9.22 -2.15
N LEU A 154 17.21 -8.25 -3.07
CA LEU A 154 18.25 -7.22 -3.10
C LEU A 154 17.91 -6.09 -2.13
N ARG A 155 18.92 -5.52 -1.47
CA ARG A 155 18.74 -4.33 -0.62
C ARG A 155 18.17 -3.13 -1.40
N SER A 156 18.41 -3.06 -2.71
CA SER A 156 17.83 -2.04 -3.60
C SER A 156 16.30 -2.12 -3.74
N ASP A 157 15.71 -3.27 -3.40
CA ASP A 157 14.25 -3.47 -3.44
C ASP A 157 13.56 -3.03 -2.14
N GLU A 158 14.32 -2.53 -1.16
CA GLU A 158 13.79 -2.03 0.11
C GLU A 158 12.82 -0.86 -0.12
N ALA A 159 11.59 -1.03 0.36
CA ALA A 159 10.53 -0.04 0.33
C ALA A 159 10.38 0.63 1.69
N ARG A 160 10.92 1.85 1.81
CA ARG A 160 10.89 2.66 3.04
C ARG A 160 9.57 3.38 3.31
N GLU A 161 8.72 3.51 2.29
CA GLU A 161 7.39 4.10 2.44
C GLU A 161 6.49 3.17 3.25
N THR A 162 5.54 3.72 4.02
CA THR A 162 4.58 2.91 4.76
C THR A 162 3.37 2.58 3.90
N TYR A 163 2.51 1.67 4.36
CA TYR A 163 1.28 1.39 3.63
C TYR A 163 0.32 2.58 3.57
N LEU A 164 0.35 3.45 4.59
CA LEU A 164 -0.40 4.70 4.55
C LEU A 164 0.13 5.62 3.45
N ASP A 165 1.46 5.75 3.33
CA ASP A 165 2.09 6.57 2.28
C ASP A 165 1.73 6.05 0.88
N LEU A 166 1.76 4.72 0.71
CA LEU A 166 1.36 4.05 -0.53
C LEU A 166 -0.08 4.42 -0.93
N VAL A 167 -1.03 4.30 0.00
CA VAL A 167 -2.44 4.62 -0.28
C VAL A 167 -2.65 6.09 -0.56
N LEU A 168 -2.05 6.99 0.24
CA LEU A 168 -2.17 8.43 0.02
C LEU A 168 -1.56 8.85 -1.32
N ARG A 169 -0.46 8.22 -1.74
CA ARG A 169 0.12 8.41 -3.08
C ARG A 169 -0.86 7.98 -4.17
N GLN A 170 -1.44 6.77 -4.06
CA GLN A 170 -2.41 6.27 -5.03
C GLN A 170 -3.67 7.15 -5.11
N GLU A 171 -4.22 7.59 -3.97
CA GLU A 171 -5.37 8.49 -3.92
C GLU A 171 -5.06 9.86 -4.54
N GLY A 172 -3.87 10.40 -4.29
CA GLY A 172 -3.39 11.64 -4.90
C GLY A 172 -3.33 11.53 -6.43
N LEU A 173 -2.77 10.43 -6.95
CA LEU A 173 -2.71 10.14 -8.38
C LEU A 173 -4.11 10.03 -9.00
N LEU A 174 -5.01 9.29 -8.36
CA LEU A 174 -6.40 9.16 -8.81
C LEU A 174 -7.14 10.49 -8.82
N ARG A 175 -6.89 11.37 -7.83
CA ARG A 175 -7.46 12.72 -7.80
C ARG A 175 -7.01 13.54 -9.00
N ILE A 176 -5.71 13.53 -9.31
CA ILE A 176 -5.15 14.23 -10.46
C ILE A 176 -5.76 13.70 -11.77
N LEU A 177 -5.83 12.38 -11.93
CA LEU A 177 -6.46 11.74 -13.11
C LEU A 177 -7.92 12.16 -13.26
N ARG A 178 -8.71 12.18 -12.17
CA ARG A 178 -10.11 12.64 -12.20
C ARG A 178 -10.23 14.10 -12.61
N GLN A 179 -9.35 14.98 -12.11
CA GLN A 179 -9.32 16.39 -12.49
C GLN A 179 -8.99 16.57 -13.98
N GLN A 180 -8.04 15.81 -14.50
CA GLN A 180 -7.67 15.83 -15.92
C GLN A 180 -8.82 15.32 -16.81
N ILE A 181 -9.47 14.23 -16.43
CA ILE A 181 -10.65 13.70 -17.13
C ILE A 181 -11.77 14.73 -17.15
N ALA A 182 -12.02 15.42 -16.02
CA ALA A 182 -13.02 16.48 -15.96
C ALA A 182 -12.68 17.65 -16.89
N ALA A 183 -11.42 18.10 -16.90
CA ALA A 183 -10.98 19.17 -17.80
C ALA A 183 -11.13 18.79 -19.29
N VAL A 184 -10.81 17.55 -19.65
CA VAL A 184 -11.04 17.03 -21.02
C VAL A 184 -12.54 17.02 -21.35
N LYS A 185 -13.39 16.54 -20.44
CA LYS A 185 -14.85 16.55 -20.64
C LYS A 185 -15.40 17.96 -20.85
N GLU A 186 -14.92 18.96 -20.12
CA GLU A 186 -15.35 20.35 -20.30
C GLU A 186 -14.91 20.90 -21.68
N VAL A 187 -13.70 20.60 -22.14
CA VAL A 187 -13.27 20.95 -23.51
C VAL A 187 -14.14 20.26 -24.57
N MET A 188 -14.53 19.00 -24.35
CA MET A 188 -15.40 18.25 -25.27
C MET A 188 -16.83 18.81 -25.29
N LYS A 189 -17.38 19.22 -24.15
CA LYS A 189 -18.71 19.84 -24.07
C LYS A 189 -18.74 21.25 -24.68
N ALA A 190 -17.66 22.00 -24.55
CA ALA A 190 -17.59 23.38 -25.02
C ALA A 190 -17.49 23.51 -26.54
N ASP A 191 -17.23 22.42 -27.27
CA ASP A 191 -17.00 22.50 -28.71
C ASP A 191 -17.44 21.22 -29.45
N THR A 192 -18.76 21.06 -29.60
CA THR A 192 -19.38 20.02 -30.43
C THR A 192 -19.15 20.22 -31.94
N SER A 193 -18.49 21.31 -32.34
CA SER A 193 -18.28 21.70 -33.73
C SER A 193 -16.92 21.26 -34.32
N LEU A 194 -15.99 20.83 -33.47
CA LEU A 194 -14.65 20.44 -33.90
C LEU A 194 -14.62 19.04 -34.54
N PRO A 195 -13.93 18.86 -35.68
CA PRO A 195 -13.68 17.53 -36.24
C PRO A 195 -12.97 16.63 -35.23
N ALA A 196 -13.39 15.36 -35.15
CA ALA A 196 -12.87 14.38 -34.19
C ALA A 196 -11.33 14.31 -34.12
N GLU A 197 -10.65 14.55 -35.24
CA GLU A 197 -9.19 14.54 -35.31
C GLU A 197 -8.52 15.69 -34.51
N GLN A 198 -9.14 16.87 -34.47
CA GLN A 198 -8.64 18.01 -33.68
C GLN A 198 -8.93 17.82 -32.19
N LEU A 199 -10.08 17.24 -31.84
CA LEU A 199 -10.42 16.83 -30.48
C LEU A 199 -9.39 15.82 -29.95
N MET A 200 -9.06 14.80 -30.75
CA MET A 200 -8.07 13.78 -30.41
C MET A 200 -6.65 14.35 -30.26
N ARG A 201 -6.25 15.36 -31.04
CA ARG A 201 -4.96 16.06 -30.85
C ARG A 201 -4.90 16.81 -29.52
N ARG A 202 -6.01 17.45 -29.11
CA ARG A 202 -6.08 18.14 -27.80
C ARG A 202 -6.03 17.16 -26.63
N VAL A 203 -6.76 16.05 -26.72
CA VAL A 203 -6.70 14.96 -25.72
C VAL A 203 -5.27 14.39 -25.62
N LYS A 204 -4.61 14.11 -26.76
CA LYS A 204 -3.21 13.66 -26.78
C LYS A 204 -2.24 14.68 -26.18
N LYS A 205 -2.45 15.98 -26.42
CA LYS A 205 -1.61 17.05 -25.85
C LYS A 205 -1.80 17.17 -24.33
N ALA A 206 -3.05 17.13 -23.85
CA ALA A 206 -3.36 17.11 -22.42
C ALA A 206 -2.78 15.86 -21.73
N ARG A 207 -2.87 14.68 -22.36
CA ARG A 207 -2.24 13.42 -21.92
C ARG A 207 -0.71 13.52 -21.85
N LYS A 208 -0.06 14.09 -22.87
CA LYS A 208 1.41 14.24 -22.89
C LYS A 208 1.91 15.15 -21.75
N LEU A 209 1.17 16.22 -21.46
CA LEU A 209 1.47 17.11 -20.33
C LEU A 209 1.23 16.42 -18.97
N ALA A 210 0.18 15.59 -18.87
CA ALA A 210 -0.11 14.79 -17.68
C ALA A 210 0.93 13.70 -17.41
N ALA A 211 1.27 12.91 -18.42
CA ALA A 211 2.23 11.81 -18.33
C ALA A 211 3.64 12.29 -17.98
N ALA A 212 4.06 13.44 -18.53
CA ALA A 212 5.33 14.07 -18.20
C ALA A 212 5.45 14.52 -16.74
N SER A 213 4.33 14.70 -16.03
CA SER A 213 4.30 15.11 -14.62
C SER A 213 4.21 13.96 -13.61
N LEU A 214 3.93 12.73 -14.07
CA LEU A 214 3.58 11.61 -13.17
C LEU A 214 4.47 10.37 -13.33
N GLY A 215 5.23 10.22 -14.42
CA GLY A 215 6.14 9.07 -14.59
C GLY A 215 5.42 7.71 -14.65
N ILE A 216 4.17 7.69 -15.11
CA ILE A 216 3.27 6.52 -15.07
C ILE A 216 3.28 5.78 -16.42
N SER A 217 3.34 4.44 -16.38
CA SER A 217 3.47 3.53 -17.52
C SER A 217 2.15 3.09 -18.20
N ASP A 218 2.31 2.32 -19.29
CA ASP A 218 1.34 1.88 -20.31
C ASP A 218 0.04 1.22 -19.83
N GLN A 219 -0.08 0.75 -18.59
CA GLN A 219 -1.31 0.09 -18.13
C GLN A 219 -2.50 1.05 -17.98
N LEU A 220 -2.26 2.28 -17.52
CA LEU A 220 -3.30 3.32 -17.41
C LEU A 220 -3.77 3.82 -18.78
N ASP A 221 -2.93 3.65 -19.82
CA ASP A 221 -3.29 3.99 -21.19
C ASP A 221 -4.40 3.09 -21.72
N SER A 222 -4.39 1.81 -21.37
CA SER A 222 -5.40 0.86 -21.86
C SER A 222 -6.81 1.15 -21.31
N GLU A 223 -6.92 1.51 -20.03
CA GLU A 223 -8.20 1.82 -19.39
C GLU A 223 -8.72 3.22 -19.75
N PHE A 224 -7.82 4.20 -19.86
CA PHE A 224 -8.17 5.53 -20.34
C PHE A 224 -8.64 5.50 -21.80
N GLU A 225 -7.95 4.77 -22.68
CA GLU A 225 -8.39 4.60 -24.07
C GLU A 225 -9.75 3.90 -24.16
N ARG A 226 -10.01 2.91 -23.31
CA ARG A 226 -11.33 2.25 -23.23
C ARG A 226 -12.43 3.24 -22.87
N LEU A 227 -12.23 4.06 -21.84
CA LEU A 227 -13.20 5.06 -21.39
C LEU A 227 -13.41 6.19 -22.41
N CYS A 228 -12.35 6.64 -23.08
CA CYS A 228 -12.46 7.62 -24.17
C CYS A 228 -13.21 7.07 -25.38
N ARG A 229 -12.95 5.82 -25.80
CA ARG A 229 -13.68 5.19 -26.90
C ARG A 229 -15.17 5.04 -26.58
N GLN A 230 -15.50 4.66 -25.34
CA GLN A 230 -16.89 4.57 -24.88
C GLN A 230 -17.59 5.94 -24.86
N ALA A 231 -16.88 7.00 -24.48
CA ALA A 231 -17.43 8.35 -24.50
C ALA A 231 -17.70 8.84 -25.94
N VAL A 232 -16.80 8.55 -26.88
CA VAL A 232 -16.95 8.93 -28.30
C VAL A 232 -18.00 8.06 -29.03
N SER A 233 -18.18 6.80 -28.64
CA SER A 233 -19.20 5.93 -29.24
C SER A 233 -20.62 6.25 -28.81
N ASN A 234 -20.80 6.85 -27.63
CA ASN A 234 -22.12 7.20 -27.10
C ASN A 234 -22.71 8.50 -27.67
N ASP A 235 -21.95 9.28 -28.44
CA ASP A 235 -22.39 10.52 -29.11
C ASP A 235 -22.80 10.29 -30.59
N ARG A 236 -23.02 9.04 -31.04
CA ARG A 236 -23.51 8.71 -32.39
C ARG A 236 -24.99 8.31 -32.48
N TYR A 237 -25.80 8.71 -31.51
CA TYR A 237 -27.27 8.60 -31.59
C TYR A 237 -27.93 9.90 -31.16
#